data_AF-A0A847PR01-F1
#
_entry.id   AF-A0A847PR01-F1
#
_cell.length_a   1.000
_cell.length_b   1.000
_cell.length_c   1.000
_cell.angle_alpha   90.00
_cell.angle_beta   90.00
_cell.angle_gamma   90.00
#
_symmetry.space_group_name_H-M   'P 1'
#
loop_
_entity.id
_entity.type
_entity.pdbx_description
1 polymer ?
#
loop_
_entity_poly.entity_id
_entity_poly.type
_entity_poly.pdbx_seq_one_letter_code
_entity_poly.pdbx_strand_id
1 'polypeptide(L)'
;IMRWNKNIRLSCAYLFRIKYNGKYLLVKGNRIDQYQPIGGVYKYYASFNELKTKLEIEDEEEINFYEEGDLRQITKGKYLEKFLDWFDTKKNREVTVIRELIEELHIGEISIEQLIKSMQIEYLKTVKEEIKFSKHFQVDELKIFNIYEVRIPDETLAEIINNDKYSLVEAGEINKLCFMKKGLSTKISETSKYII
;
A
#
# COMPACT_ATOMS: atom_id res chain seq x y z
N ILE A 1 -15.88 -16.30 -20.48
CA ILE A 1 -15.24 -15.42 -19.46
C ILE A 1 -14.49 -14.31 -20.19
N MET A 2 -14.95 -13.05 -20.09
CA MET A 2 -14.56 -11.90 -20.96
C MET A 2 -13.06 -11.50 -20.92
N ARG A 3 -12.27 -12.07 -19.99
CA ARG A 3 -10.86 -11.73 -19.75
C ARG A 3 -9.90 -12.93 -19.74
N TRP A 4 -10.35 -14.13 -20.10
CA TRP A 4 -9.59 -15.39 -19.92
C TRP A 4 -8.13 -15.33 -20.39
N ASN A 5 -7.87 -14.84 -21.61
CA ASN A 5 -6.50 -14.73 -22.15
C ASN A 5 -5.96 -13.28 -22.16
N LYS A 6 -6.67 -12.32 -21.53
CA LYS A 6 -6.20 -10.94 -21.45
C LYS A 6 -5.14 -10.82 -20.36
N ASN A 7 -4.17 -9.93 -20.59
CA ASN A 7 -3.24 -9.51 -19.56
C ASN A 7 -4.00 -8.76 -18.47
N ILE A 8 -3.68 -9.08 -17.22
CA ILE A 8 -4.20 -8.43 -16.03
C ILE A 8 -2.99 -8.01 -15.20
N ARG A 9 -2.90 -6.72 -14.93
CA ARG A 9 -1.96 -6.17 -13.96
C ARG A 9 -2.47 -6.43 -12.55
N LEU A 10 -1.59 -6.92 -11.70
CA LEU A 10 -1.82 -7.20 -10.29
C LEU A 10 -1.04 -6.17 -9.49
N SER A 11 -1.68 -5.54 -8.51
CA SER A 11 -1.00 -4.69 -7.54
C SER A 11 -1.45 -5.07 -6.14
N CYS A 12 -0.57 -5.75 -5.41
CA CYS A 12 -0.86 -6.23 -4.06
C CYS A 12 -0.07 -5.42 -3.04
N ALA A 13 -0.76 -4.62 -2.24
CA ALA A 13 -0.17 -3.70 -1.29
C ALA A 13 -0.75 -3.88 0.12
N TYR A 14 -0.08 -3.28 1.09
CA TYR A 14 -0.63 -3.05 2.41
C TYR A 14 -0.62 -1.56 2.74
N LEU A 15 -1.63 -1.11 3.48
CA LEU A 15 -1.79 0.28 3.91
C LEU A 15 -2.04 0.33 5.41
N PHE A 16 -1.50 1.36 6.05
CA PHE A 16 -1.64 1.58 7.47
C PHE A 16 -2.69 2.64 7.77
N ARG A 17 -3.61 2.29 8.67
CA ARG A 17 -4.39 3.24 9.45
C ARG A 17 -3.58 3.59 10.68
N ILE A 18 -3.15 4.85 10.76
CA ILE A 18 -2.46 5.41 11.93
C ILE A 18 -3.27 6.63 12.35
N LYS A 19 -3.69 6.65 13.62
CA LYS A 19 -4.50 7.75 14.17
C LYS A 19 -3.73 8.51 15.24
N TYR A 20 -3.93 9.82 15.26
CA TYR A 20 -3.45 10.72 16.31
C TYR A 20 -4.51 11.78 16.59
N ASN A 21 -4.95 11.91 17.84
CA ASN A 21 -6.02 12.83 18.25
C ASN A 21 -7.29 12.74 17.36
N GLY A 22 -7.70 11.51 17.03
CA GLY A 22 -8.89 11.24 16.21
C GLY A 22 -8.73 11.52 14.70
N LYS A 23 -7.59 12.03 14.26
CA LYS A 23 -7.26 12.29 12.85
C LYS A 23 -6.41 11.17 12.25
N TYR A 24 -6.42 11.05 10.93
CA TYR A 24 -5.68 10.06 10.18
C TYR A 24 -4.36 10.66 9.70
N LEU A 25 -3.25 9.95 9.93
CA LEU A 25 -1.94 10.34 9.42
C LEU A 25 -1.80 9.93 7.95
N LEU A 26 -1.49 10.90 7.10
CA LEU A 26 -1.09 10.69 5.71
C LEU A 26 0.34 11.19 5.50
N VAL A 27 1.01 10.62 4.51
CA VAL A 27 2.35 10.98 4.05
C VAL A 27 2.30 11.54 2.64
N LYS A 28 3.15 12.52 2.32
CA LYS A 28 3.30 13.04 0.97
C LYS A 28 3.90 11.97 0.06
N GLY A 29 3.21 11.62 -1.03
CA GLY A 29 3.67 10.64 -2.00
C GLY A 29 4.88 11.13 -2.79
N ASN A 30 5.82 10.21 -3.06
CA ASN A 30 7.04 10.50 -3.83
C ASN A 30 6.83 10.40 -5.35
N ARG A 31 5.89 9.55 -5.81
CA ARG A 31 5.61 9.30 -7.24
C ARG A 31 4.47 10.17 -7.79
N ILE A 32 3.47 10.46 -6.97
CA ILE A 32 2.29 11.27 -7.33
C ILE A 32 2.16 12.37 -6.30
N ASP A 33 1.99 13.61 -6.74
CA ASP A 33 1.82 14.77 -5.85
C ASP A 33 0.44 14.77 -5.18
N GLN A 34 0.32 13.95 -4.14
CA GLN A 34 -0.84 13.78 -3.29
C GLN A 34 -0.41 13.26 -1.92
N TYR A 35 -1.28 13.38 -0.92
CA TYR A 35 -1.10 12.69 0.37
C TYR A 35 -1.79 11.33 0.33
N GLN A 36 -1.16 10.32 0.92
CA GLN A 36 -1.62 8.94 0.89
C GLN A 36 -1.35 8.23 2.22
N PRO A 37 -2.00 7.09 2.50
CA PRO A 37 -1.67 6.30 3.67
C PRO A 37 -0.22 5.81 3.58
N ILE A 38 0.41 5.64 4.74
CA ILE A 38 1.70 4.95 4.80
C ILE A 38 1.48 3.49 4.41
N GLY A 39 2.38 2.93 3.61
CA GLY A 39 2.28 1.57 3.10
C GLY A 39 2.82 1.49 1.68
N GLY A 40 2.75 0.29 1.11
CA GLY A 40 3.30 0.02 -0.20
C GLY A 40 3.11 -1.42 -0.62
N VAL A 41 3.81 -1.80 -1.69
CA VAL A 41 3.60 -3.08 -2.37
C VAL A 41 4.34 -4.17 -1.62
N TYR A 42 3.69 -5.32 -1.47
CA TYR A 42 4.34 -6.49 -0.88
C TYR A 42 5.53 -6.94 -1.72
N LYS A 43 6.61 -7.38 -1.06
CA LYS A 43 7.68 -8.10 -1.73
C LYS A 43 7.38 -9.60 -1.84
N TYR A 44 7.78 -10.25 -2.93
CA TYR A 44 7.88 -11.70 -3.05
C TYR A 44 9.33 -12.16 -2.88
N TYR A 45 9.52 -13.43 -2.54
CA TYR A 45 10.84 -14.05 -2.40
C TYR A 45 11.14 -14.98 -3.58
N ALA A 46 12.42 -15.32 -3.81
CA ALA A 46 12.84 -16.19 -4.92
C ALA A 46 12.10 -17.54 -4.98
N SER A 47 11.61 -18.04 -3.84
CA SER A 47 10.79 -19.25 -3.77
C SER A 47 9.40 -19.12 -4.43
N PHE A 48 9.00 -17.92 -4.85
CA PHE A 48 7.81 -17.65 -5.66
C PHE A 48 8.01 -17.96 -7.17
N ASN A 49 9.25 -18.06 -7.65
CA ASN A 49 9.55 -18.20 -9.08
C ASN A 49 8.92 -19.43 -9.74
N GLU A 50 8.85 -20.56 -9.03
CA GLU A 50 8.18 -21.76 -9.56
C GLU A 50 6.69 -21.50 -9.83
N LEU A 51 6.03 -20.77 -8.94
CA LEU A 51 4.64 -20.38 -9.10
C LEU A 51 4.48 -19.32 -10.20
N LYS A 52 5.41 -18.37 -10.32
CA LYS A 52 5.41 -17.40 -11.43
C LYS A 52 5.41 -18.09 -12.78
N THR A 53 6.29 -19.06 -12.99
CA THR A 53 6.33 -19.84 -14.25
C THR A 53 5.01 -20.59 -14.49
N LYS A 54 4.45 -21.24 -13.47
CA LYS A 54 3.19 -22.00 -13.59
C LYS A 54 1.98 -21.12 -13.92
N LEU A 55 1.97 -19.88 -13.45
CA LEU A 55 0.87 -18.93 -13.63
C LEU A 55 1.17 -17.88 -14.71
N GLU A 56 2.21 -18.06 -15.53
CA GLU A 56 2.64 -17.10 -16.56
C GLU A 56 2.69 -15.66 -16.00
N ILE A 57 3.35 -15.49 -14.85
CA ILE A 57 3.49 -14.20 -14.16
C ILE A 57 4.81 -13.55 -14.56
N GLU A 58 4.70 -12.31 -15.04
CA GLU A 58 5.81 -11.43 -15.38
C GLU A 58 5.82 -10.25 -14.42
N ASP A 59 7.00 -9.67 -14.16
CA ASP A 59 7.09 -8.47 -13.32
C ASP A 59 6.66 -7.23 -14.12
N GLU A 60 6.23 -6.18 -13.42
CA GLU A 60 6.02 -4.87 -14.02
C GLU A 60 7.31 -4.36 -14.67
N GLU A 61 7.24 -3.83 -15.88
CA GLU A 61 8.41 -3.28 -16.59
C GLU A 61 8.41 -1.75 -16.64
N GLU A 62 7.31 -1.09 -16.21
CA GLU A 62 7.27 0.37 -16.22
C GLU A 62 8.30 0.98 -15.26
N ILE A 63 9.29 1.69 -15.80
CA ILE A 63 10.48 2.22 -15.10
C ILE A 63 10.15 2.96 -13.79
N ASN A 64 9.08 3.76 -13.76
CA ASN A 64 8.71 4.55 -12.57
C ASN A 64 8.05 3.71 -11.45
N PHE A 65 7.63 2.49 -11.78
CA PHE A 65 6.88 1.59 -10.91
C PHE A 65 7.55 0.23 -10.71
N TYR A 66 8.60 -0.08 -11.47
CA TYR A 66 9.38 -1.29 -11.28
C TYR A 66 10.21 -1.19 -10.02
N GLU A 67 10.18 -2.26 -9.25
CA GLU A 67 11.04 -2.47 -8.11
C GLU A 67 11.24 -3.97 -7.93
N GLU A 68 12.48 -4.41 -7.69
CA GLU A 68 12.77 -5.83 -7.60
C GLU A 68 11.94 -6.49 -6.49
N GLY A 69 11.33 -7.62 -6.83
CA GLY A 69 10.55 -8.41 -5.89
C GLY A 69 9.15 -7.85 -5.63
N ASP A 70 8.70 -6.79 -6.28
CA ASP A 70 7.35 -6.27 -6.02
C ASP A 70 6.25 -7.20 -6.53
N LEU A 71 5.18 -7.34 -5.74
CA LEU A 71 3.89 -7.87 -6.20
C LEU A 71 3.10 -6.83 -7.03
N ARG A 72 3.82 -6.17 -7.95
CA ARG A 72 3.34 -5.44 -9.12
C ARG A 72 3.70 -6.27 -10.34
N GLN A 73 2.73 -7.03 -10.84
CA GLN A 73 2.99 -8.11 -11.81
C GLN A 73 1.92 -8.17 -12.87
N ILE A 74 2.16 -8.92 -13.93
CA ILE A 74 1.22 -9.16 -15.03
C ILE A 74 0.99 -10.67 -15.14
N THR A 75 -0.27 -11.08 -15.26
CA THR A 75 -0.66 -12.47 -15.55
C THR A 75 -1.81 -12.52 -16.55
N LYS A 76 -2.25 -13.71 -16.93
CA LYS A 76 -3.46 -13.91 -17.74
C LYS A 76 -4.68 -14.09 -16.86
N GLY A 77 -5.85 -13.60 -17.32
CA GLY A 77 -7.11 -13.73 -16.61
C GLY A 77 -7.46 -15.16 -16.14
N LYS A 78 -7.08 -16.19 -16.91
CA LYS A 78 -7.24 -17.62 -16.61
C LYS A 78 -6.55 -18.07 -15.32
N TYR A 79 -5.57 -17.33 -14.83
CA TYR A 79 -4.80 -17.67 -13.63
C TYR A 79 -5.17 -16.84 -12.40
N LEU A 80 -6.10 -15.89 -12.52
CA LEU A 80 -6.44 -14.99 -11.41
C LEU A 80 -6.93 -15.72 -10.17
N GLU A 81 -7.80 -16.71 -10.32
CA GLU A 81 -8.31 -17.50 -9.19
C GLU A 81 -7.17 -18.19 -8.44
N LYS A 82 -6.29 -18.88 -9.17
CA LYS A 82 -5.10 -19.55 -8.60
C LYS A 82 -4.13 -18.56 -7.94
N PHE A 83 -3.97 -17.37 -8.53
CA PHE A 83 -3.15 -16.31 -7.94
C PHE A 83 -3.75 -15.82 -6.62
N LEU A 84 -5.07 -15.60 -6.58
CA LEU A 84 -5.77 -15.15 -5.37
C LEU A 84 -5.71 -16.20 -4.26
N ASP A 85 -5.93 -17.47 -4.60
CA ASP A 85 -5.78 -18.59 -3.66
C ASP A 85 -4.38 -18.62 -3.07
N TRP A 86 -3.34 -18.46 -3.90
CA TRP A 86 -1.97 -18.37 -3.42
C TRP A 86 -1.74 -17.13 -2.54
N PHE A 87 -2.22 -15.96 -2.95
CA PHE A 87 -2.02 -14.71 -2.22
C PHE A 87 -2.52 -14.82 -0.77
N ASP A 88 -3.67 -15.48 -0.59
CA ASP A 88 -4.30 -15.71 0.70
C ASP A 88 -3.50 -16.71 1.58
N THR A 89 -2.64 -17.55 1.01
CA THR A 89 -1.73 -18.43 1.79
C THR A 89 -0.57 -17.70 2.47
N LYS A 90 -0.23 -16.48 2.00
CA LYS A 90 0.93 -15.69 2.45
C LYS A 90 2.31 -16.34 2.19
N LYS A 91 2.38 -17.50 1.55
CA LYS A 91 3.64 -18.19 1.28
C LYS A 91 4.46 -17.42 0.24
N ASN A 92 5.79 -17.50 0.37
CA ASN A 92 6.74 -16.95 -0.61
C ASN A 92 6.66 -15.43 -0.82
N ARG A 93 6.03 -14.70 0.11
CA ARG A 93 5.96 -13.23 0.12
C ARG A 93 6.20 -12.67 1.51
N GLU A 94 6.45 -11.36 1.55
CA GLU A 94 6.56 -10.55 2.75
C GLU A 94 5.33 -10.76 3.64
N VAL A 95 5.61 -11.17 4.88
CA VAL A 95 4.60 -11.36 5.93
C VAL A 95 4.71 -10.30 7.02
N THR A 96 5.93 -9.80 7.27
CA THR A 96 6.19 -8.73 8.22
C THR A 96 5.86 -7.40 7.55
N VAL A 97 4.71 -6.83 7.85
CA VAL A 97 4.25 -5.53 7.32
C VAL A 97 4.86 -4.37 8.10
N ILE A 98 6.17 -4.19 7.96
CA ILE A 98 6.90 -3.13 8.69
C ILE A 98 7.83 -2.30 7.82
N ARG A 99 8.31 -2.89 6.71
CA ARG A 99 9.31 -2.27 5.85
C ARG A 99 8.88 -0.87 5.39
N GLU A 100 7.68 -0.76 4.81
CA GLU A 100 7.13 0.52 4.34
C GLU A 100 6.89 1.51 5.49
N LEU A 101 6.56 1.01 6.68
CA LEU A 101 6.40 1.86 7.86
C LEU A 101 7.74 2.49 8.25
N ILE A 102 8.82 1.71 8.26
CA ILE A 102 10.17 2.19 8.58
C ILE A 102 10.71 3.11 7.48
N GLU A 103 10.49 2.78 6.20
CA GLU A 103 10.95 3.57 5.06
C GLU A 103 10.27 4.94 4.99
N GLU A 104 8.96 4.99 5.28
CA GLU A 104 8.18 6.23 5.16
C GLU A 104 8.17 7.07 6.43
N LEU A 105 8.34 6.47 7.61
CA LEU A 105 8.51 7.23 8.86
C LEU A 105 9.93 7.78 8.93
N HIS A 106 10.06 9.11 9.04
CA HIS A 106 11.32 9.76 9.28
C HIS A 106 11.65 9.59 10.77
N ILE A 107 12.38 8.53 11.05
CA ILE A 107 12.81 8.18 12.38
C ILE A 107 13.93 9.15 12.76
N GLY A 108 13.57 10.23 13.48
CA GLY A 108 14.48 11.28 13.92
C GLY A 108 15.45 10.78 15.00
N GLU A 109 15.26 11.21 16.25
CA GLU A 109 16.09 10.78 17.38
C GLU A 109 15.67 9.41 17.96
N ILE A 110 14.43 8.99 17.70
CA ILE A 110 13.92 7.68 18.09
C ILE A 110 14.69 6.60 17.32
N SER A 111 15.03 5.47 17.94
CA SER A 111 15.62 4.36 17.18
C SER A 111 14.54 3.48 16.55
N ILE A 112 14.85 2.83 15.42
CA ILE A 112 13.97 1.81 14.80
C ILE A 112 13.58 0.73 15.83
N GLU A 113 14.52 0.34 16.69
CA GLU A 113 14.28 -0.67 17.73
C GLU A 113 13.23 -0.21 18.74
N GLN A 114 13.30 1.05 19.19
CA GLN A 114 12.34 1.63 20.12
C GLN A 114 10.94 1.70 19.48
N LEU A 115 10.85 2.15 18.24
CA LEU A 115 9.58 2.19 17.50
C LEU A 115 8.95 0.80 17.37
N ILE A 116 9.75 -0.21 16.98
CA ILE A 116 9.29 -1.60 16.84
C ILE A 116 8.76 -2.14 18.16
N LYS A 117 9.46 -1.87 19.26
CA LYS A 117 9.09 -2.37 20.59
C LYS A 117 7.84 -1.70 21.16
N SER A 118 7.57 -0.46 20.78
CA SER A 118 6.48 0.33 21.35
C SER A 118 5.18 0.23 20.54
N MET A 119 5.27 -0.11 19.25
CA MET A 119 4.10 -0.16 18.39
C MET A 119 3.35 -1.50 18.43
N GLN A 120 2.08 -1.46 18.07
CA GLN A 120 1.27 -2.66 17.81
C GLN A 120 0.69 -2.59 16.40
N ILE A 121 0.74 -3.71 15.68
CA ILE A 121 0.15 -3.84 14.35
C ILE A 121 -0.98 -4.86 14.40
N GLU A 122 -2.17 -4.46 13.95
CA GLU A 122 -3.37 -5.30 13.89
C GLU A 122 -3.89 -5.33 12.45
N TYR A 123 -4.13 -6.53 11.91
CA TYR A 123 -4.82 -6.67 10.63
C TYR A 123 -6.30 -6.33 10.79
N LEU A 124 -6.82 -5.44 9.93
CA LEU A 124 -8.21 -5.01 9.96
C LEU A 124 -9.05 -5.72 8.91
N LYS A 125 -8.65 -5.61 7.64
CA LYS A 125 -9.43 -6.08 6.49
C LYS A 125 -8.58 -6.21 5.23
N THR A 126 -9.13 -6.91 4.24
CA THR A 126 -8.62 -6.92 2.87
C THR A 126 -9.63 -6.23 1.98
N VAL A 127 -9.17 -5.29 1.17
CA VAL A 127 -9.93 -4.66 0.10
C VAL A 127 -9.44 -5.24 -1.22
N LYS A 128 -10.31 -5.93 -1.94
CA LYS A 128 -10.06 -6.39 -3.32
C LYS A 128 -10.90 -5.50 -4.23
N GLU A 129 -10.26 -4.66 -5.05
CA GLU A 129 -10.98 -3.83 -6.01
C GLU A 129 -11.56 -4.68 -7.15
N GLU A 130 -12.61 -4.19 -7.79
CA GLU A 130 -13.05 -4.76 -9.06
C GLU A 130 -11.97 -4.57 -10.14
N ILE A 131 -11.89 -5.51 -11.08
CA ILE A 131 -10.97 -5.40 -12.21
C ILE A 131 -11.41 -4.23 -13.11
N LYS A 132 -10.56 -3.20 -13.17
CA LYS A 132 -10.81 -1.96 -13.94
C LYS A 132 -9.68 -1.73 -14.93
N PHE A 133 -10.01 -1.16 -16.08
CA PHE A 133 -8.99 -0.78 -17.05
C PHE A 133 -8.17 0.41 -16.53
N SER A 134 -6.86 0.21 -16.37
CA SER A 134 -5.94 1.28 -16.03
C SER A 134 -5.58 2.07 -17.28
N LYS A 135 -5.98 3.35 -17.32
CA LYS A 135 -5.62 4.26 -18.41
C LYS A 135 -4.13 4.57 -18.45
N HIS A 136 -3.43 4.46 -17.33
CA HIS A 136 -2.00 4.73 -17.27
C HIS A 136 -1.20 3.57 -17.87
N PHE A 137 -1.44 2.34 -17.37
CA PHE A 137 -0.76 1.12 -17.80
C PHE A 137 -1.35 0.49 -19.08
N GLN A 138 -2.46 1.00 -19.58
CA GLN A 138 -3.19 0.48 -20.76
C GLN A 138 -3.55 -1.01 -20.66
N VAL A 139 -3.90 -1.48 -19.45
CA VAL A 139 -4.22 -2.87 -19.15
C VAL A 139 -5.32 -2.97 -18.09
N ASP A 140 -6.10 -4.06 -18.11
CA ASP A 140 -7.02 -4.39 -17.02
C ASP A 140 -6.20 -4.63 -15.73
N GLU A 141 -6.62 -4.04 -14.61
CA GLU A 141 -5.89 -4.03 -13.35
C GLU A 141 -6.75 -4.52 -12.19
N LEU A 142 -6.17 -5.38 -11.36
CA LEU A 142 -6.69 -5.83 -10.07
C LEU A 142 -5.79 -5.31 -8.95
N LYS A 143 -6.36 -4.54 -8.03
CA LYS A 143 -5.66 -4.06 -6.83
C LYS A 143 -6.18 -4.76 -5.60
N ILE A 144 -5.25 -5.16 -4.73
CA ILE A 144 -5.52 -5.82 -3.45
C ILE A 144 -4.78 -5.04 -2.37
N PHE A 145 -5.51 -4.63 -1.33
CA PHE A 145 -4.96 -3.91 -0.19
C PHE A 145 -5.26 -4.65 1.11
N ASN A 146 -4.22 -5.08 1.83
CA ASN A 146 -4.37 -5.47 3.24
C ASN A 146 -4.26 -4.22 4.11
N ILE A 147 -5.27 -3.95 4.92
CA ILE A 147 -5.33 -2.76 5.78
C ILE A 147 -4.98 -3.17 7.21
N TYR A 148 -4.03 -2.45 7.80
CA TYR A 148 -3.56 -2.67 9.17
C TYR A 148 -3.73 -1.42 10.02
N GLU A 149 -4.15 -1.57 11.28
CA GLU A 149 -3.97 -0.52 12.29
C GLU A 149 -2.54 -0.57 12.80
N VAL A 150 -1.91 0.59 12.93
CA VAL A 150 -0.68 0.75 13.71
C VAL A 150 -0.98 1.68 14.88
N ARG A 151 -0.83 1.16 16.09
CA ARG A 151 -0.89 1.96 17.32
C ARG A 151 0.54 2.27 17.75
N ILE A 152 0.91 3.53 17.69
CA ILE A 152 2.18 4.06 18.18
C ILE A 152 1.85 4.94 19.39
N PRO A 153 2.61 4.91 20.49
CA PRO A 153 2.39 5.83 21.61
C PRO A 153 2.39 7.29 21.14
N ASP A 154 1.45 8.09 21.66
CA ASP A 154 1.23 9.47 21.20
C ASP A 154 2.49 10.33 21.32
N GLU A 155 3.30 10.17 22.37
CA GLU A 155 4.57 10.86 22.54
C GLU A 155 5.55 10.56 21.40
N THR A 156 5.73 9.27 21.08
CA THR A 156 6.57 8.81 19.97
C THR A 156 6.04 9.30 18.62
N LEU A 157 4.72 9.24 18.41
CA LEU A 157 4.11 9.65 17.16
C LEU A 157 4.21 11.17 16.95
N ALA A 158 4.05 11.97 18.01
CA ALA A 158 4.17 13.42 17.97
C ALA A 158 5.54 13.88 17.48
N GLU A 159 6.62 13.22 17.92
CA GLU A 159 7.99 13.49 17.46
C GLU A 159 8.16 13.18 15.98
N ILE A 160 7.63 12.04 15.52
CA ILE A 160 7.76 11.60 14.12
C ILE A 160 6.98 12.51 13.15
N ILE A 161 5.76 12.90 13.52
CA ILE A 161 4.86 13.64 12.61
C ILE A 161 5.15 15.15 12.55
N ASN A 162 6.11 15.65 13.34
CA ASN A 162 6.54 17.05 13.31
C ASN A 162 7.42 17.35 12.08
N ASN A 163 6.90 17.06 10.89
CA ASN A 163 7.57 17.20 9.61
C ASN A 163 6.55 17.53 8.52
N ASP A 164 6.92 18.41 7.58
CA ASP A 164 6.09 18.82 6.45
C ASP A 164 5.68 17.65 5.52
N LYS A 165 6.39 16.51 5.57
CA LYS A 165 6.07 15.27 4.87
C LYS A 165 4.73 14.68 5.31
N TYR A 166 4.29 14.94 6.54
CA TYR A 166 3.08 14.37 7.11
C TYR A 166 1.93 15.36 7.17
N SER A 167 0.70 14.84 7.25
CA SER A 167 -0.49 15.63 7.54
C SER A 167 -1.52 14.79 8.28
N LEU A 168 -2.14 15.40 9.28
CA LEU A 168 -3.28 14.85 9.99
C LEU A 168 -4.56 15.37 9.35
N VAL A 169 -5.38 14.46 8.84
CA VAL A 169 -6.62 14.80 8.13
C VAL A 169 -7.83 14.14 8.79
N GLU A 170 -8.98 14.76 8.62
CA GLU A 170 -10.26 14.23 9.09
C GLU A 170 -10.85 13.24 8.07
N ALA A 171 -11.72 12.33 8.55
CA ALA A 171 -12.43 11.40 7.67
C ALA A 171 -13.23 12.13 6.58
N GLY A 172 -13.79 13.30 6.90
CA GLY A 172 -14.50 14.15 5.93
C GLY A 172 -13.62 14.65 4.79
N GLU A 173 -12.34 14.93 5.06
CA GLU A 173 -11.35 15.36 4.05
C GLU A 173 -10.91 14.18 3.18
N ILE A 174 -10.70 13.00 3.79
CA ILE A 174 -10.45 11.76 3.04
C ILE A 174 -11.60 11.44 2.09
N ASN A 175 -12.85 11.56 2.54
CA ASN A 175 -14.02 11.32 1.69
C ASN A 175 -14.08 12.28 0.50
N LYS A 176 -13.69 13.55 0.70
CA LYS A 176 -13.60 14.58 -0.34
C LYS A 176 -12.35 14.44 -1.23
N LEU A 177 -11.39 13.59 -0.85
CA LEU A 177 -10.10 13.41 -1.51
C LEU A 177 -9.24 14.69 -1.55
N CYS A 178 -9.45 15.61 -0.62
CA CYS A 178 -8.65 16.82 -0.49
C CYS A 178 -8.73 17.44 0.91
N PHE A 179 -7.72 18.22 1.25
CA PHE A 179 -7.65 19.03 2.46
C PHE A 179 -6.91 20.35 2.19
N MET A 180 -6.99 21.30 3.12
CA MET A 180 -6.26 22.55 3.01
C MET A 180 -4.91 22.46 3.74
N LYS A 181 -3.82 22.77 3.04
CA LYS A 181 -2.48 22.88 3.63
C LYS A 181 -1.83 24.18 3.19
N LYS A 182 -1.42 25.02 4.15
CA LYS A 182 -0.78 26.33 3.89
C LYS A 182 -1.58 27.21 2.90
N GLY A 183 -2.91 27.20 3.00
CA GLY A 183 -3.80 27.98 2.13
C GLY A 183 -4.08 27.37 0.74
N LEU A 184 -3.55 26.19 0.44
CA LEU A 184 -3.73 25.50 -0.84
C LEU A 184 -4.55 24.22 -0.69
N SER A 185 -5.43 23.96 -1.66
CA SER A 185 -6.13 22.69 -1.78
C SER A 185 -5.14 21.59 -2.20
N THR A 186 -4.98 20.60 -1.34
CA THR A 186 -4.01 19.50 -1.49
C THR A 186 -4.76 18.19 -1.71
N LYS A 187 -4.32 17.39 -2.69
CA LYS A 187 -4.97 16.12 -3.06
C LYS A 187 -4.69 15.02 -2.05
N ILE A 188 -5.67 14.15 -1.85
CA ILE A 188 -5.57 12.90 -1.10
C ILE A 188 -5.82 11.73 -2.06
N SER A 189 -5.02 10.67 -1.95
CA SER A 189 -5.17 9.46 -2.75
C SER A 189 -6.52 8.78 -2.55
N GLU A 190 -7.09 8.17 -3.60
CA GLU A 190 -8.35 7.41 -3.48
C GLU A 190 -8.26 6.25 -2.48
N THR A 191 -7.08 5.62 -2.39
CA THR A 191 -6.82 4.50 -1.48
C THR A 191 -6.91 4.89 0.00
N SER A 192 -6.84 6.18 0.34
CA SER A 192 -7.08 6.68 1.69
C SER A 192 -8.49 6.35 2.20
N LYS A 193 -9.47 6.13 1.32
CA LYS A 193 -10.81 5.68 1.72
C LYS A 193 -10.82 4.30 2.36
N TYR A 194 -9.77 3.50 2.19
CA TYR A 194 -9.69 2.17 2.80
C TYR A 194 -9.27 2.20 4.26
N ILE A 195 -8.61 3.28 4.70
CA ILE A 195 -8.15 3.41 6.08
C ILE A 195 -9.15 4.12 6.99
N ILE A 196 -10.26 4.67 6.49
CA ILE A 196 -11.29 5.28 7.36
C ILE A 196 -12.12 4.24 8.11
#